data_AF-A0A3M7H8M9-F1
#
_entry.id   AF-A0A3M7H8M9-F1
#
_cell.length_a   1.000
_cell.length_b   1.000
_cell.length_c   1.000
_cell.angle_alpha   90.00
_cell.angle_beta   90.00
_cell.angle_gamma   90.00
#
_symmetry.space_group_name_H-M   'P 1'
#
loop_
_entity.id
_entity.type
_entity.pdbx_description
1 polymer ?
#
loop_
_entity_poly.entity_id
_entity_poly.type
_entity_poly.pdbx_seq_one_letter_code
_entity_poly.pdbx_strand_id
1 'polypeptide(L)'
;MESASKRPSRPPYGEQQKFFIAYMRIIRNKSWAQIGEEYAICFPEDTSPRSKGGLTSVYYRVRKEWALPEVNEMDAETSILERWMVHSRACNFDADFLCHMGYIEPPAEDQFGWGFV
;
A
#
# COMPACT_ATOMS: atom_id res chain seq x y z
N MET A 1 -31.26 -27.63 -6.10
CA MET A 1 -30.85 -26.29 -5.63
C MET A 1 -29.45 -26.46 -5.06
N GLU A 2 -28.43 -26.13 -5.85
CA GLU A 2 -27.04 -26.32 -5.47
C GLU A 2 -26.59 -25.13 -4.62
N SER A 3 -26.45 -25.36 -3.31
CA SER A 3 -25.97 -24.35 -2.38
C SER A 3 -24.53 -24.00 -2.71
N ALA A 4 -24.31 -22.85 -3.35
CA ALA A 4 -22.99 -22.27 -3.52
C ALA A 4 -22.35 -22.12 -2.14
N SER A 5 -21.41 -23.01 -1.82
CA SER A 5 -20.64 -22.98 -0.59
C SER A 5 -19.96 -21.63 -0.49
N LYS A 6 -20.42 -20.78 0.44
CA LYS A 6 -19.77 -19.50 0.76
C LYS A 6 -18.33 -19.83 1.15
N ARG A 7 -17.38 -19.42 0.31
CA ARG A 7 -15.96 -19.47 0.67
C ARG A 7 -15.82 -18.77 2.03
N PRO A 8 -15.05 -19.31 2.98
CA PRO A 8 -14.83 -18.66 4.26
C PRO A 8 -14.42 -17.21 4.02
N SER A 9 -15.09 -16.27 4.68
CA SER A 9 -14.78 -14.86 4.55
C SER A 9 -13.34 -14.68 5.02
N ARG A 10 -12.43 -14.34 4.09
CA ARG A 10 -11.07 -13.99 4.47
C ARG A 10 -11.14 -12.76 5.39
N PRO A 11 -10.32 -12.70 6.45
CA PRO A 11 -10.24 -11.50 7.27
C PRO A 11 -9.94 -10.30 6.37
N PRO A 12 -10.62 -9.16 6.60
CA PRO A 12 -10.36 -7.94 5.86
C PRO A 12 -8.91 -7.50 6.08
N TYR A 13 -8.35 -6.79 5.09
CA TYR A 13 -6.99 -6.27 5.21
C TYR A 13 -6.95 -5.21 6.32
N GLY A 14 -6.06 -5.38 7.29
CA GLY A 14 -5.79 -4.38 8.33
C GLY A 14 -5.05 -3.16 7.78
N GLU A 15 -4.99 -2.09 8.56
CA GLU A 15 -4.36 -0.83 8.15
C GLU A 15 -2.87 -0.98 7.81
N GLN A 16 -2.12 -1.76 8.60
CA GLN A 16 -0.70 -2.08 8.32
C GLN A 16 -0.54 -2.77 6.95
N GLN A 17 -1.43 -3.71 6.63
CA GLN A 17 -1.40 -4.44 5.36
C GLN A 17 -1.77 -3.54 4.18
N LYS A 18 -2.78 -2.68 4.34
CA LYS A 18 -3.16 -1.67 3.35
C LYS A 18 -1.99 -0.72 3.07
N PHE A 19 -1.36 -0.21 4.13
CA PHE A 19 -0.20 0.67 4.04
C PHE A 19 0.98 0.00 3.35
N PHE A 20 1.34 -1.22 3.75
CA PHE A 20 2.38 -1.99 3.11
C PHE A 20 2.17 -2.10 1.60
N ILE A 21 0.96 -2.45 1.16
CA ILE A 21 0.62 -2.61 -0.26
C ILE A 21 0.75 -1.29 -1.02
N ALA A 22 0.23 -0.19 -0.47
CA ALA A 22 0.32 1.13 -1.09
C ALA A 22 1.76 1.63 -1.16
N TYR A 23 2.51 1.51 -0.06
CA TYR A 23 3.91 1.92 0.04
C TYR A 23 4.80 1.16 -0.95
N MET A 24 4.70 -0.17 -0.97
CA MET A 24 5.52 -0.96 -1.88
C MET A 24 5.19 -0.68 -3.36
N ARG A 25 3.94 -0.36 -3.67
CA ARG A 25 3.52 -0.07 -5.04
C ARG A 25 3.89 1.35 -5.50
N ILE A 26 3.68 2.36 -4.66
CA ILE A 26 3.81 3.77 -5.02
C ILE A 26 5.22 4.28 -4.73
N ILE A 27 5.76 4.01 -3.54
CA ILE A 27 7.08 4.52 -3.12
C ILE A 27 8.20 3.64 -3.64
N ARG A 28 8.08 2.32 -3.46
CA ARG A 28 9.14 1.36 -3.84
C ARG A 28 9.03 0.89 -5.29
N ASN A 29 7.96 1.27 -6.01
CA ASN A 29 7.67 0.90 -7.39
C ASN A 29 7.83 -0.61 -7.68
N LYS A 30 7.43 -1.47 -6.74
CA LYS A 30 7.56 -2.92 -6.89
C LYS A 30 6.45 -3.50 -7.77
N SER A 31 6.77 -4.61 -8.43
CA SER A 31 5.78 -5.41 -9.15
C SER A 31 4.88 -6.16 -8.17
N TRP A 32 3.68 -6.55 -8.61
CA TRP A 32 2.76 -7.33 -7.77
C TRP A 32 3.33 -8.68 -7.30
N ALA A 33 4.24 -9.27 -8.08
CA ALA A 33 4.90 -10.51 -7.69
C ALA A 33 5.83 -10.29 -6.48
N GLN A 34 6.71 -9.28 -6.57
CA GLN A 34 7.62 -8.89 -5.48
C GLN A 34 6.85 -8.46 -4.23
N ILE A 35 5.75 -7.69 -4.40
CA ILE A 35 4.89 -7.30 -3.28
C ILE A 35 4.31 -8.54 -2.59
N GLY A 36 3.88 -9.55 -3.34
CA GLY A 36 3.33 -10.78 -2.77
C GLY A 36 4.35 -11.59 -1.98
N GLU A 37 5.58 -11.70 -2.48
CA GLU A 37 6.69 -12.36 -1.78
C GLU A 37 7.02 -11.66 -0.46
N GLU A 38 7.20 -10.34 -0.50
CA GLU A 38 7.54 -9.56 0.70
C GLU A 38 6.39 -9.45 1.69
N TYR A 39 5.15 -9.46 1.20
CA TYR A 39 3.97 -9.52 2.06
C TYR A 39 3.95 -10.80 2.90
N ALA A 40 4.28 -11.95 2.30
CA ALA A 40 4.32 -13.23 3.01
C ALA A 40 5.42 -13.25 4.10
N ILE A 41 6.49 -12.48 3.91
CA ILE A 41 7.56 -12.31 4.91
C ILE A 41 7.10 -11.37 6.03
N CYS A 42 6.47 -10.24 5.70
CA CYS A 42 6.05 -9.23 6.67
C CYS A 42 4.81 -9.60 7.48
N PHE A 43 3.94 -10.46 6.93
CA PHE A 43 2.70 -10.89 7.56
C PHE A 43 2.59 -12.42 7.58
N PRO A 44 3.48 -13.14 8.30
CA PRO A 44 3.52 -14.60 8.31
C PRO A 44 2.30 -15.23 8.98
N GLU A 45 1.60 -14.49 9.83
CA GLU A 45 0.34 -14.91 10.45
C GLU A 45 -0.81 -15.07 9.43
N ASP A 46 -0.68 -14.42 8.26
CA ASP A 46 -1.63 -14.57 7.18
C ASP A 46 -1.39 -15.91 6.47
N THR A 47 -2.10 -16.94 6.94
CA THR A 47 -1.99 -18.34 6.50
C THR A 47 -2.20 -18.59 5.00
N SER A 48 -2.56 -17.58 4.20
CA SER A 48 -2.72 -17.71 2.75
C SER A 48 -1.89 -16.67 1.98
N PRO A 49 -1.00 -17.12 1.08
CA PRO A 49 -0.30 -16.19 0.20
C PRO A 49 -1.31 -15.36 -0.61
N ARG A 50 -1.11 -14.04 -0.62
CA ARG A 50 -2.01 -13.12 -1.31
C ARG A 50 -1.74 -13.17 -2.81
N SER A 51 -2.76 -13.53 -3.58
CA SER A 51 -2.67 -13.54 -5.04
C SER A 51 -2.53 -12.13 -5.59
N LYS A 52 -1.96 -12.00 -6.79
CA LYS A 52 -1.91 -10.73 -7.55
C LYS A 52 -3.26 -10.02 -7.58
N GLY A 53 -4.34 -10.74 -7.90
CA GLY A 53 -5.70 -10.17 -7.94
C GLY A 53 -6.17 -9.65 -6.58
N GLY A 54 -5.79 -10.32 -5.49
CA GLY A 54 -6.08 -9.86 -4.12
C GLY A 54 -5.36 -8.55 -3.79
N LEU A 55 -4.05 -8.48 -4.07
CA LEU A 55 -3.24 -7.28 -3.81
C LEU A 55 -3.71 -6.10 -4.66
N THR A 56 -3.96 -6.34 -5.94
CA THR A 56 -4.49 -5.33 -6.87
C THR A 56 -5.86 -4.81 -6.42
N SER A 57 -6.77 -5.69 -5.99
CA SER A 57 -8.09 -5.25 -5.51
C SER A 57 -7.99 -4.37 -4.26
N VAL A 58 -7.12 -4.72 -3.32
CA VAL A 58 -6.88 -3.90 -2.13
C VAL A 58 -6.27 -2.56 -2.52
N TYR A 59 -5.26 -2.57 -3.38
CA TYR A 59 -4.61 -1.35 -3.84
C TYR A 59 -5.62 -0.34 -4.40
N TYR A 60 -6.54 -0.76 -5.26
CA TYR A 60 -7.57 0.14 -5.78
C TYR A 60 -8.55 0.64 -4.70
N ARG A 61 -8.91 -0.21 -3.72
CA ARG A 61 -9.72 0.23 -2.58
C ARG A 61 -8.99 1.25 -1.73
N VAL A 62 -7.71 1.02 -1.46
CA VAL A 62 -6.85 1.93 -0.71
C VAL A 62 -6.72 3.26 -1.43
N ARG A 63 -6.48 3.27 -2.74
CA ARG A 63 -6.45 4.52 -3.52
C ARG A 63 -7.76 5.30 -3.38
N LYS A 64 -8.90 4.64 -3.51
CA LYS A 64 -10.21 5.28 -3.31
C LYS A 64 -10.42 5.78 -1.88
N GLU A 65 -10.09 4.96 -0.89
CA GLU A 65 -10.25 5.26 0.54
C GLU A 65 -9.37 6.44 0.96
N TRP A 66 -8.20 6.58 0.34
CA TRP A 66 -7.18 7.58 0.68
C TRP A 66 -7.22 8.79 -0.25
N ALA A 67 -8.22 8.86 -1.15
CA ALA A 67 -8.36 9.90 -2.16
C ALA A 67 -7.08 10.07 -3.03
N LEU A 68 -6.38 8.97 -3.31
CA LEU A 68 -5.29 8.94 -4.26
C LEU A 68 -5.87 9.01 -5.70
N PRO A 69 -5.20 9.71 -6.63
CA PRO A 69 -5.55 9.80 -8.05
C PRO A 69 -5.80 8.45 -8.73
N GLU A 70 -6.37 8.43 -9.93
CA GLU A 70 -6.49 7.18 -10.68
C GLU A 70 -5.17 6.77 -11.34
N VAL A 71 -4.95 5.47 -11.56
CA VAL A 71 -3.66 4.92 -12.04
C VAL A 71 -3.26 5.45 -13.44
N ASN A 72 -4.19 6.00 -14.20
CA ASN A 72 -3.95 6.55 -15.54
C ASN A 72 -3.72 8.08 -15.56
N GLU A 73 -3.94 8.76 -14.43
CA GLU A 73 -3.75 10.20 -14.29
C GLU A 73 -2.47 10.44 -13.49
N MET A 74 -1.31 10.38 -14.15
CA MET A 74 -0.05 10.75 -13.49
C MET A 74 0.69 11.80 -14.33
N ASP A 75 0.52 13.07 -13.96
CA ASP A 75 1.55 14.08 -14.16
C ASP A 75 2.58 14.01 -13.02
N ALA A 76 3.72 14.68 -13.18
CA ALA A 76 4.81 14.63 -12.20
C ALA A 76 4.41 15.24 -10.84
N GLU A 77 3.55 16.26 -10.82
CA GLU A 77 3.08 16.92 -9.60
C GLU A 77 2.14 16.00 -8.79
N THR A 78 1.25 15.31 -9.49
CA THR A 78 0.34 14.30 -8.96
C THR A 78 1.12 13.14 -8.34
N SER A 79 2.25 12.74 -8.96
CA SER A 79 3.15 11.73 -8.40
C SER A 79 3.80 12.15 -7.08
N ILE A 80 4.18 13.42 -6.92
CA ILE A 80 4.76 13.96 -5.67
C ILE A 80 3.70 13.97 -4.56
N LEU A 81 2.50 14.46 -4.85
CA LEU A 81 1.39 14.48 -3.89
C LEU A 81 1.01 13.07 -3.43
N GLU A 82 0.95 12.11 -4.35
CA GLU A 82 0.71 10.70 -4.03
C GLU A 82 1.74 10.13 -3.07
N ARG A 83 3.02 10.36 -3.37
CA ARG A 83 4.12 9.88 -2.52
C ARG A 83 4.02 10.49 -1.12
N TRP A 84 3.79 11.80 -1.03
CA TRP A 84 3.66 12.50 0.24
C TRP A 84 2.45 12.01 1.05
N MET A 85 1.29 11.80 0.42
CA MET A 85 0.10 11.24 1.07
C MET A 85 0.33 9.83 1.63
N VAL A 86 1.13 9.01 0.94
CA VAL A 86 1.52 7.70 1.46
C VAL A 86 2.49 7.86 2.63
N HIS A 87 3.51 8.71 2.52
CA HIS A 87 4.47 8.94 3.61
C HIS A 87 3.84 9.53 4.87
N SER A 88 2.88 10.46 4.74
CA SER A 88 2.21 11.06 5.90
C SER A 88 1.43 10.05 6.73
N ARG A 89 0.97 8.94 6.11
CA ARG A 89 0.31 7.85 6.82
C ARG A 89 1.25 7.00 7.66
N ALA A 90 2.56 7.03 7.40
CA ALA A 90 3.55 6.32 8.22
C ALA A 90 3.48 6.75 9.69
N CYS A 91 3.11 8.01 9.97
CA CYS A 91 2.93 8.55 11.31
C CYS A 91 1.87 7.84 12.17
N ASN A 92 1.00 7.02 11.57
CA ASN A 92 -0.02 6.26 12.30
C ASN A 92 0.47 4.87 12.75
N PHE A 93 1.70 4.49 12.41
CA PHE A 93 2.24 3.17 12.70
C PHE A 93 3.47 3.28 13.61
N ASP A 94 3.69 2.21 14.38
CA ASP A 94 4.85 2.10 15.25
C ASP A 94 6.16 1.92 14.46
N ALA A 95 7.27 2.33 15.08
CA ALA A 95 8.59 2.27 14.45
C ALA A 95 9.04 0.83 14.17
N ASP A 96 8.62 -0.14 14.97
CA ASP A 96 9.00 -1.55 14.80
C ASP A 96 8.41 -2.11 13.50
N PHE A 97 7.12 -1.85 13.25
CA PHE A 97 6.46 -2.20 11.99
C PHE A 97 7.12 -1.50 10.80
N LEU A 98 7.34 -0.19 10.88
CA LEU A 98 7.95 0.58 9.79
C LEU A 98 9.36 0.07 9.46
N CYS A 99 10.17 -0.20 10.48
CA CYS A 99 11.49 -0.78 10.31
C CYS A 99 11.40 -2.19 9.70
N HIS A 100 10.48 -3.02 10.18
CA HIS A 100 10.30 -4.39 9.71
C HIS A 100 9.97 -4.48 8.22
N MET A 101 9.10 -3.59 7.72
CA MET A 101 8.75 -3.54 6.30
C MET A 101 9.79 -2.83 5.41
N GLY A 102 10.87 -2.30 5.98
CA GLY A 102 11.87 -1.54 5.23
C GLY A 102 11.35 -0.17 4.76
N TYR A 103 10.61 0.53 5.63
CA TYR A 103 10.22 1.92 5.39
C TYR A 103 11.46 2.81 5.28
N ILE A 104 11.42 3.73 4.34
CA ILE A 104 12.43 4.76 4.10
C ILE A 104 11.71 6.09 4.17
N GLU A 105 12.23 7.02 4.96
CA GLU A 105 11.68 8.37 5.07
C GLU A 105 11.65 9.09 3.72
N PRO A 106 10.67 9.98 3.49
CA PRO A 106 10.61 10.73 2.24
C PRO A 106 11.88 11.56 2.06
N PRO A 107 12.47 11.59 0.85
CA PRO A 107 13.61 12.44 0.57
C PRO A 107 13.24 13.91 0.81
N ALA A 108 14.22 14.73 1.21
CA ALA A 108 13.99 16.13 1.52
C ALA A 108 13.29 16.89 0.37
N GLU A 109 13.55 16.52 -0.88
CA GLU A 109 12.91 17.07 -2.08
C GLU A 109 11.37 16.87 -2.10
N ASP A 110 10.88 15.75 -1.59
CA ASP A 110 9.44 15.47 -1.45
C ASP A 110 8.82 16.24 -0.26
N GLN A 111 9.64 16.83 0.61
CA GLN A 111 9.21 17.65 1.77
C GLN A 111 9.12 19.15 1.43
N PHE A 112 9.91 19.63 0.44
CA PHE A 112 10.03 21.05 0.08
C PHE A 112 9.22 21.50 -1.14
N GLY A 113 8.41 20.63 -1.75
CA GLY A 113 7.51 20.99 -2.87
C GLY A 113 6.44 22.05 -2.57
N TRP A 114 6.33 22.50 -1.31
CA TRP A 114 5.49 23.60 -0.85
C TRP A 114 6.30 24.81 -0.38
N GLY A 115 7.40 25.12 -1.08
CA GLY A 115 8.02 26.43 -1.00
C GLY A 115 7.10 27.47 -1.62
N PHE A 116 6.41 28.23 -0.76
CA PHE A 116 5.72 29.47 -1.12
C PHE A 116 6.55 30.31 -2.12
N VAL A 117 5.96 30.59 -3.28
CA VAL A 117 6.24 31.79 -4.09
C VAL A 117 4.91 32.46 -4.37
#